data_AF-A0A2R6N2B6-F1
#
_entry.id   AF-A0A2R6N2B6-F1
#
_cell.length_a   1.000
_cell.length_b   1.000
_cell.length_c   1.000
_cell.angle_alpha   90.00
_cell.angle_beta   90.00
_cell.angle_gamma   90.00
#
_symmetry.space_group_name_H-M   'P 1'
#
loop_
_entity.id
_entity.type
_entity.pdbx_description
1 polymer ?
#
loop_
_entity_poly.entity_id
_entity_poly.type
_entity_poly.pdbx_seq_one_letter_code
_entity_poly.pdbx_strand_id
1 'polypeptide(L)'
;MGRRGCRRRDGIRADAGGDDRQIAVGRPDWRPGPQEVPPTGTFKSDPHGFGVNTPTFTTALILVWGLLHLATAYFGYEGMETLSFVAVPILVAVGLLSIFIALGDAGGVSGLFAGTGTGEMGFAAAVTIVVGTFISGGTQAPNWARFAASTRVGFWAGLIAFLVGNGFLFLSGAVGGAVYDVTPAGDLYEVLAAQGLAAIGLIALILNIWTTNDNAAYAFGVAGSEAFTFDRKRPFILAGGGIGIVLALVGADSLLIPWLSTLGQYIPPLGGVIIADFLLCWRMDVPRMEDVEFTGVRWIAILAYVVGAIVAILTAGQFIPGVAAPQVVPGPAGASLNGLTAAFVVHTVAYYGLEERGLLPGHDVETGAERL
;
A
#
# COMPACT_ATOMS: atom_id res chain seq x y z
N MET A 1 59.78 53.00 -38.00
CA MET A 1 59.54 52.83 -39.46
C MET A 1 58.51 51.72 -39.61
N GLY A 2 57.37 51.83 -40.28
CA GLY A 2 56.78 52.87 -41.10
C GLY A 2 55.27 52.62 -41.20
N ARG A 3 54.52 53.69 -41.48
CA ARG A 3 53.08 53.71 -41.74
C ARG A 3 52.75 53.09 -43.11
N ARG A 4 51.51 52.60 -43.24
CA ARG A 4 50.52 52.78 -44.35
C ARG A 4 49.52 51.60 -44.24
N GLY A 5 48.20 51.78 -44.14
CA GLY A 5 47.32 52.61 -44.96
C GLY A 5 46.53 51.68 -45.88
N CYS A 6 45.38 51.17 -45.43
CA CYS A 6 44.04 51.58 -45.85
C CYS A 6 43.62 51.10 -47.26
N ARG A 7 42.66 50.17 -47.33
CA ARG A 7 41.59 50.22 -48.34
C ARG A 7 40.31 49.58 -47.81
N ARG A 8 39.24 50.30 -48.07
CA ARG A 8 37.88 50.27 -47.54
C ARG A 8 36.92 49.95 -48.71
N ARG A 9 35.68 49.55 -48.38
CA ARG A 9 34.42 49.66 -49.17
C ARG A 9 33.97 48.40 -49.92
N ASP A 10 32.68 48.01 -49.95
CA ASP A 10 31.42 48.59 -49.44
C ASP A 10 30.31 47.50 -49.48
N GLY A 11 29.21 47.72 -48.73
CA GLY A 11 27.88 47.12 -48.98
C GLY A 11 27.30 46.28 -47.83
N ILE A 12 26.87 46.86 -46.70
CA ILE A 12 25.49 47.35 -46.40
C ILE A 12 24.42 46.25 -46.36
N ARG A 13 23.96 45.86 -45.15
CA ARG A 13 22.63 46.23 -44.60
C ARG A 13 22.52 45.84 -43.13
N ALA A 14 21.99 46.78 -42.35
CA ALA A 14 21.56 46.64 -40.97
C ALA A 14 20.08 46.21 -40.92
N ASP A 15 19.74 45.40 -39.92
CA ASP A 15 18.58 45.54 -39.01
C ASP A 15 18.56 44.28 -38.12
N ALA A 16 18.87 44.41 -36.83
CA ALA A 16 17.94 44.72 -35.73
C ALA A 16 17.08 43.51 -35.35
N GLY A 17 17.51 42.83 -34.29
CA GLY A 17 16.76 41.76 -33.63
C GLY A 17 17.57 41.25 -32.44
N GLY A 18 17.43 41.93 -31.30
CA GLY A 18 18.01 41.46 -30.04
C GLY A 18 17.36 40.15 -29.61
N ASP A 19 18.17 39.25 -29.07
CA ASP A 19 17.69 38.17 -28.22
C ASP A 19 18.80 37.87 -27.19
N ASP A 20 18.64 38.47 -26.01
CA ASP A 20 19.34 38.10 -24.79
C ASP A 20 18.97 36.65 -24.44
N ARG A 21 19.78 35.69 -24.88
CA ARG A 21 19.66 34.32 -24.38
C ARG A 21 20.31 34.21 -23.01
N GLN A 22 19.53 34.60 -21.99
CA GLN A 22 19.70 34.09 -20.65
C GLN A 22 19.66 32.56 -20.68
N ILE A 23 20.67 31.94 -20.08
CA ILE A 23 20.71 30.51 -19.77
C ILE A 23 19.65 30.29 -18.68
N ALA A 24 18.45 29.89 -19.10
CA ALA A 24 17.37 29.51 -18.20
C ALA A 24 17.72 28.16 -17.55
N VAL A 25 18.09 28.22 -16.27
CA VAL A 25 18.06 27.08 -15.35
C VAL A 25 16.60 26.65 -15.22
N GLY A 26 16.21 25.65 -16.01
CA GLY A 26 14.87 25.07 -15.97
C GLY A 26 14.60 24.45 -14.61
N ARG A 27 13.80 25.12 -13.77
CA ARG A 27 13.11 24.48 -12.67
C ARG A 27 12.02 23.58 -13.26
N PRO A 28 11.85 22.33 -12.82
CA PRO A 28 10.67 21.56 -13.17
C PRO A 28 9.46 22.27 -12.55
N ASP A 29 8.62 22.89 -13.38
CA ASP A 29 7.37 23.51 -12.93
C ASP A 29 6.36 22.38 -12.69
N TRP A 30 6.36 21.86 -11.46
CA TRP A 30 5.39 20.88 -10.97
C TRP A 30 4.06 21.56 -10.60
N ARG A 31 3.56 22.42 -11.48
CA ARG A 31 2.18 22.92 -11.39
C ARG A 31 1.32 21.93 -12.17
N PRO A 32 0.46 21.12 -11.50
CA PRO A 32 -0.58 20.42 -12.22
C PRO A 32 -1.38 21.49 -12.97
N GLY A 33 -1.46 21.38 -14.30
CA GLY A 33 -2.41 22.15 -15.08
C GLY A 33 -3.81 21.94 -14.50
N PRO A 34 -4.76 22.88 -14.71
CA PRO A 34 -6.12 22.71 -14.23
C PRO A 34 -6.66 21.40 -14.80
N GLN A 35 -6.71 20.36 -13.96
CA GLN A 35 -7.46 19.16 -14.26
C GLN A 35 -8.92 19.59 -14.15
N GLU A 36 -9.55 19.79 -15.31
CA GLU A 36 -11.00 19.77 -15.39
C GLU A 36 -11.43 18.42 -14.82
N VAL A 37 -11.95 18.43 -13.60
CA VAL A 37 -12.60 17.27 -12.99
C VAL A 37 -13.88 17.09 -13.81
N PRO A 38 -14.01 16.03 -14.64
CA PRO A 38 -15.26 15.79 -15.33
C PRO A 38 -16.34 15.57 -14.27
N PRO A 39 -17.51 16.22 -14.38
CA PRO A 39 -18.58 16.05 -13.41
C PRO A 39 -19.08 14.61 -13.51
N THR A 40 -18.80 13.82 -12.48
CA THR A 40 -19.20 12.41 -12.30
C THR A 40 -18.70 11.46 -13.39
N GLY A 41 -18.18 10.30 -13.00
CA GLY A 41 -17.57 9.32 -13.89
C GLY A 41 -18.47 8.93 -15.07
N THR A 42 -18.22 9.53 -16.23
CA THR A 42 -18.65 8.97 -17.52
C THR A 42 -17.73 7.82 -17.85
N PHE A 43 -18.07 6.65 -17.32
CA PHE A 43 -17.60 5.37 -17.83
C PHE A 43 -17.94 5.32 -19.33
N LYS A 44 -16.93 5.03 -20.15
CA LYS A 44 -17.01 4.98 -21.61
C LYS A 44 -18.22 4.13 -22.02
N SER A 45 -19.08 4.68 -22.87
CA SER A 45 -20.30 4.02 -23.34
C SER A 45 -20.00 2.64 -23.92
N ASP A 46 -20.61 1.62 -23.33
CA ASP A 46 -20.56 0.22 -23.76
C ASP A 46 -21.10 0.09 -25.20
N PRO A 47 -20.36 -0.49 -26.16
CA PRO A 47 -20.86 -0.75 -27.52
C PRO A 47 -22.02 -1.77 -27.56
N HIS A 48 -22.27 -2.50 -26.46
CA HIS A 48 -23.21 -3.62 -26.43
C HIS A 48 -24.57 -3.36 -25.73
N GLY A 49 -24.88 -2.12 -25.34
CA GLY A 49 -26.28 -1.68 -25.20
C GLY A 49 -27.13 -2.31 -24.09
N PHE A 50 -26.56 -2.78 -22.98
CA PHE A 50 -27.34 -3.34 -21.86
C PHE A 50 -27.89 -2.32 -20.84
N GLY A 51 -27.64 -1.01 -20.99
CA GLY A 51 -28.22 0.02 -20.11
C GLY A 51 -27.81 -0.07 -18.62
N VAL A 52 -26.84 -0.93 -18.31
CA VAL A 52 -26.34 -1.21 -16.94
C VAL A 52 -25.42 -0.12 -16.39
N ASN A 53 -24.97 0.84 -17.19
CA ASN A 53 -24.10 1.94 -16.73
C ASN A 53 -24.89 3.16 -16.26
N THR A 54 -25.98 2.95 -15.50
CA THR A 54 -26.71 4.05 -14.86
C THR A 54 -26.21 4.25 -13.42
N PRO A 55 -26.11 5.49 -12.92
CA PRO A 55 -25.73 5.74 -11.53
C PRO A 55 -26.56 4.92 -10.53
N THR A 56 -27.86 4.74 -10.81
CA THR A 56 -28.77 3.91 -10.03
C THR A 56 -28.35 2.44 -9.97
N PHE A 57 -27.88 1.86 -11.08
CA PHE A 57 -27.42 0.48 -11.12
C PHE A 57 -26.11 0.32 -10.36
N THR A 58 -25.16 1.24 -10.52
CA THR A 58 -23.92 1.26 -9.72
C THR A 58 -24.22 1.37 -8.22
N THR A 59 -25.11 2.27 -7.82
CA THR A 59 -25.57 2.38 -6.42
C THR A 59 -26.20 1.08 -5.92
N ALA A 60 -27.05 0.44 -6.73
CA ALA A 60 -27.66 -0.84 -6.37
C ALA A 60 -26.60 -1.93 -6.17
N LEU A 61 -25.59 -2.00 -7.06
CA LEU A 61 -24.48 -2.93 -6.90
C LEU A 61 -23.66 -2.65 -5.64
N ILE A 62 -23.34 -1.39 -5.35
CA ILE A 62 -22.62 -1.00 -4.11
C ILE A 62 -23.39 -1.47 -2.88
N LEU A 63 -24.71 -1.25 -2.84
CA LEU A 63 -25.54 -1.67 -1.71
C LEU A 63 -25.63 -3.20 -1.59
N VAL A 64 -25.91 -3.90 -2.68
CA VAL A 64 -26.06 -5.36 -2.68
C VAL A 64 -24.75 -6.04 -2.28
N TRP A 65 -23.65 -5.69 -2.95
CA TRP A 65 -22.36 -6.29 -2.64
C TRP A 65 -21.84 -5.82 -1.28
N GLY A 66 -21.98 -4.53 -0.94
CA GLY A 66 -21.61 -4.03 0.39
C GLY A 66 -22.31 -4.79 1.53
N LEU A 67 -23.61 -5.04 1.40
CA LEU A 67 -24.37 -5.81 2.39
C LEU A 67 -24.00 -7.30 2.40
N LEU A 68 -23.75 -7.91 1.24
CA LEU A 68 -23.32 -9.31 1.15
C LEU A 68 -21.97 -9.55 1.83
N HIS A 69 -20.98 -8.68 1.56
CA HIS A 69 -19.67 -8.76 2.20
C HIS A 69 -19.76 -8.49 3.72
N LEU A 70 -20.66 -7.59 4.14
CA LEU A 70 -20.86 -7.32 5.55
C LEU A 70 -21.50 -8.53 6.28
N ALA A 71 -22.36 -9.27 5.60
CA ALA A 71 -23.00 -10.46 6.14
C ALA A 71 -21.99 -11.59 6.41
N THR A 72 -21.00 -11.81 5.54
CA THR A 72 -19.95 -12.81 5.76
C THR A 72 -19.04 -12.44 6.94
N ALA A 73 -18.64 -11.18 7.04
CA ALA A 73 -17.87 -10.68 8.18
C ALA A 73 -18.60 -10.86 9.53
N TYR A 74 -19.94 -10.83 9.54
CA TYR A 74 -20.75 -11.08 10.73
C TYR A 74 -20.61 -12.52 11.28
N PHE A 75 -20.43 -13.51 10.40
CA PHE A 75 -20.23 -14.91 10.78
C PHE A 75 -18.85 -15.19 11.38
N GLY A 76 -17.91 -14.24 11.29
CA GLY A 76 -16.62 -14.30 11.99
C GLY A 76 -15.58 -15.18 11.29
N TYR A 77 -14.61 -15.69 12.06
CA TYR A 77 -13.40 -16.34 11.52
C TYR A 77 -13.68 -17.60 10.70
N GLU A 78 -14.61 -18.45 11.14
CA GLU A 78 -14.98 -19.70 10.42
C GLU A 78 -15.57 -19.42 9.02
N GLY A 79 -16.33 -18.32 8.89
CA GLY A 79 -16.87 -17.88 7.59
C GLY A 79 -15.76 -17.41 6.65
N MET A 80 -14.82 -16.61 7.17
CA MET A 80 -13.66 -16.12 6.40
C MET A 80 -12.74 -17.27 5.98
N GLU A 81 -12.52 -18.24 6.87
CA GLU A 81 -11.71 -19.43 6.61
C GLU A 81 -12.35 -20.28 5.50
N THR A 82 -13.64 -20.59 5.62
CA THR A 82 -14.37 -21.39 4.61
C THR A 82 -14.38 -20.72 3.24
N LEU A 83 -14.60 -19.40 3.20
CA LEU A 83 -14.53 -18.63 1.96
C LEU A 83 -13.13 -18.70 1.36
N SER A 84 -12.09 -18.52 2.18
CA SER A 84 -10.69 -18.56 1.74
C SER A 84 -10.28 -19.94 1.20
N PHE A 85 -10.79 -21.02 1.80
CA PHE A 85 -10.57 -22.40 1.31
C PHE A 85 -11.06 -22.62 -0.13
N VAL A 86 -12.10 -21.90 -0.55
CA VAL A 86 -12.62 -21.98 -1.92
C VAL A 86 -11.96 -20.93 -2.83
N ALA A 87 -11.86 -19.69 -2.36
CA ALA A 87 -11.36 -18.57 -3.15
C ALA A 87 -9.88 -18.74 -3.53
N VAL A 88 -9.01 -19.08 -2.57
CA VAL A 88 -7.55 -19.11 -2.80
C VAL A 88 -7.16 -20.12 -3.89
N PRO A 89 -7.63 -21.38 -3.88
CA PRO A 89 -7.32 -22.32 -4.96
C PRO A 89 -7.80 -21.85 -6.34
N ILE A 90 -8.97 -21.22 -6.41
CA ILE A 90 -9.50 -20.67 -7.67
C ILE A 90 -8.60 -19.55 -8.17
N LEU A 91 -8.22 -18.61 -7.30
CA LEU A 91 -7.33 -17.50 -7.66
C LEU A 91 -5.95 -17.99 -8.14
N VAL A 92 -5.40 -19.01 -7.48
CA VAL A 92 -4.13 -19.64 -7.90
C VAL A 92 -4.29 -20.30 -9.26
N ALA A 93 -5.35 -21.09 -9.48
CA ALA A 93 -5.58 -21.75 -10.75
C ALA A 93 -5.77 -20.74 -11.91
N VAL A 94 -6.54 -19.69 -11.66
CA VAL A 94 -6.79 -18.62 -12.64
C VAL A 94 -5.51 -17.83 -12.95
N GLY A 95 -4.73 -17.46 -11.94
CA GLY A 95 -3.46 -16.78 -12.14
C GLY A 95 -2.44 -17.64 -12.90
N LEU A 96 -2.34 -18.93 -12.59
CA LEU A 96 -1.47 -19.87 -13.31
C LEU A 96 -1.91 -20.03 -14.77
N LEU A 97 -3.22 -20.13 -15.01
CA LEU A 97 -3.77 -20.17 -16.37
C LEU A 97 -3.43 -18.87 -17.13
N SER A 98 -3.61 -17.71 -16.50
CA SER A 98 -3.30 -16.42 -17.12
C SER A 98 -1.82 -16.31 -17.48
N ILE A 99 -0.92 -16.72 -16.58
CA ILE A 99 0.53 -16.78 -16.86
C ILE A 99 0.84 -17.73 -18.01
N PHE A 100 0.21 -18.91 -18.04
CA PHE A 100 0.43 -19.89 -19.10
C PHE A 100 0.04 -19.35 -20.49
N ILE A 101 -1.12 -18.71 -20.60
CA ILE A 101 -1.58 -18.10 -21.86
C ILE A 101 -0.65 -16.94 -22.25
N ALA A 102 -0.31 -16.06 -21.30
CA ALA A 102 0.60 -14.93 -21.53
C ALA A 102 1.98 -15.39 -22.03
N LEU A 103 2.54 -16.46 -21.46
CA LEU A 103 3.80 -17.03 -21.92
C LEU A 103 3.67 -17.63 -23.33
N GLY A 104 2.53 -18.23 -23.66
CA GLY A 104 2.26 -18.71 -25.02
C GLY A 104 2.26 -17.57 -26.04
N ASP A 105 1.54 -16.49 -25.73
CA ASP A 105 1.41 -15.31 -26.59
C ASP A 105 2.73 -14.53 -26.73
N ALA A 106 3.55 -14.52 -25.67
CA ALA A 106 4.87 -13.91 -25.71
C ALA A 106 5.92 -14.72 -26.50
N GLY A 107 5.60 -15.92 -26.99
CA GLY A 107 6.58 -16.81 -27.65
C GLY A 107 7.50 -17.55 -26.66
N GLY A 108 7.00 -17.79 -25.45
CA GLY A 108 7.71 -18.47 -24.35
C GLY A 108 8.46 -17.51 -23.42
N VAL A 109 9.14 -18.08 -22.43
CA VAL A 109 9.91 -17.33 -21.43
C VAL A 109 10.96 -16.43 -22.09
N SER A 110 11.63 -16.91 -23.14
CA SER A 110 12.61 -16.12 -23.88
C SER A 110 12.01 -14.86 -24.52
N GLY A 111 10.79 -14.95 -25.05
CA GLY A 111 10.11 -13.82 -25.66
C GLY A 111 9.59 -12.82 -24.63
N LEU A 112 9.17 -13.29 -23.45
CA LEU A 112 8.85 -12.43 -22.31
C LEU A 112 10.07 -11.58 -21.88
N PHE A 113 11.25 -12.19 -21.76
CA PHE A 113 12.48 -11.47 -21.39
C PHE A 113 13.09 -10.65 -22.53
N ALA A 114 12.62 -10.80 -23.76
CA ALA A 114 13.04 -9.96 -24.89
C ALA A 114 12.37 -8.57 -24.85
N GLY A 115 11.25 -8.43 -24.14
CA GLY A 115 10.61 -7.15 -23.87
C GLY A 115 11.49 -6.28 -22.98
N THR A 116 11.75 -5.04 -23.38
CA THR A 116 12.44 -4.05 -22.55
C THR A 116 11.43 -3.05 -22.01
N GLY A 117 11.32 -2.97 -20.68
CA GLY A 117 10.52 -1.92 -20.04
C GLY A 117 11.16 -0.54 -20.25
N THR A 118 10.39 0.53 -20.06
CA THR A 118 10.85 1.92 -20.22
C THR A 118 11.92 2.33 -19.20
N GLY A 119 12.07 1.57 -18.11
CA GLY A 119 13.04 1.84 -17.04
C GLY A 119 12.72 3.08 -16.20
N GLU A 120 11.51 3.63 -16.33
CA GLU A 120 11.12 4.90 -15.71
C GLU A 120 11.02 4.81 -14.18
N MET A 121 10.74 3.62 -13.62
CA MET A 121 10.64 3.43 -12.18
C MET A 121 11.97 2.96 -11.59
N GLY A 122 12.56 3.79 -10.72
CA GLY A 122 13.72 3.39 -9.92
C GLY A 122 13.37 2.31 -8.89
N PHE A 123 14.34 1.45 -8.58
CA PHE A 123 14.18 0.36 -7.59
C PHE A 123 13.64 0.85 -6.24
N ALA A 124 14.13 2.00 -5.76
CA ALA A 124 13.67 2.64 -4.53
C ALA A 124 12.17 2.92 -4.52
N ALA A 125 11.64 3.45 -5.64
CA ALA A 125 10.22 3.75 -5.79
C ALA A 125 9.39 2.46 -5.84
N ALA A 126 9.87 1.44 -6.55
CA ALA A 126 9.22 0.13 -6.61
C ALA A 126 9.10 -0.52 -5.21
N VAL A 127 10.19 -0.52 -4.43
CA VAL A 127 10.18 -1.02 -3.04
C VAL A 127 9.20 -0.24 -2.18
N THR A 128 9.15 1.09 -2.32
CA THR A 128 8.22 1.95 -1.58
C THR A 128 6.77 1.57 -1.84
N ILE A 129 6.40 1.38 -3.11
CA ILE A 129 5.04 1.02 -3.50
C ILE A 129 4.69 -0.36 -2.94
N VAL A 130 5.57 -1.37 -3.13
CA VAL A 130 5.33 -2.73 -2.65
C VAL A 130 5.20 -2.78 -1.12
N VAL A 131 6.13 -2.16 -0.40
CA VAL A 131 6.07 -2.09 1.07
C VAL A 131 4.82 -1.33 1.52
N GLY A 132 4.55 -0.17 0.93
CA GLY A 132 3.38 0.66 1.27
C GLY A 132 2.05 -0.07 1.12
N THR A 133 1.89 -0.89 0.07
CA THR A 133 0.67 -1.66 -0.18
C THR A 133 0.39 -2.68 0.93
N PHE A 134 1.43 -3.29 1.51
CA PHE A 134 1.25 -4.44 2.41
C PHE A 134 1.62 -4.19 3.87
N ILE A 135 2.28 -3.09 4.19
CA ILE A 135 2.75 -2.80 5.55
C ILE A 135 1.59 -2.76 6.58
N SER A 136 0.41 -2.30 6.14
CA SER A 136 -0.83 -2.34 6.95
C SER A 136 -1.24 -3.76 7.32
N GLY A 137 -1.13 -4.72 6.39
CA GLY A 137 -1.40 -6.12 6.67
C GLY A 137 -0.41 -6.71 7.66
N GLY A 138 0.87 -6.34 7.53
CA GLY A 138 1.94 -6.78 8.44
C GLY A 138 1.69 -6.39 9.90
N THR A 139 1.32 -5.14 10.16
CA THR A 139 1.00 -4.66 11.52
C THR A 139 -0.25 -5.31 12.12
N GLN A 140 -1.13 -5.86 11.26
CA GLN A 140 -2.38 -6.51 11.68
C GLN A 140 -2.27 -8.03 11.73
N ALA A 141 -1.13 -8.61 11.33
CA ALA A 141 -0.88 -10.05 11.34
C ALA A 141 -1.28 -10.77 12.65
N PRO A 142 -1.08 -10.17 13.86
CA PRO A 142 -1.50 -10.78 15.12
C PRO A 142 -3.01 -11.10 15.22
N ASN A 143 -3.87 -10.37 14.50
CA ASN A 143 -5.33 -10.60 14.49
C ASN A 143 -5.70 -12.01 14.02
N TRP A 144 -4.89 -12.58 13.11
CA TRP A 144 -5.07 -13.93 12.58
C TRP A 144 -4.11 -14.92 13.22
N ALA A 145 -2.86 -14.51 13.49
CA ALA A 145 -1.85 -15.39 14.07
C ALA A 145 -2.24 -15.97 15.43
N ARG A 146 -3.11 -15.28 16.19
CA ARG A 146 -3.66 -15.78 17.47
C ARG A 146 -4.49 -17.07 17.36
N PHE A 147 -4.96 -17.41 16.16
CA PHE A 147 -5.68 -18.66 15.90
C PHE A 147 -4.74 -19.82 15.51
N ALA A 148 -3.44 -19.56 15.34
CA ALA A 148 -2.48 -20.59 15.02
C ALA A 148 -2.27 -21.53 16.22
N ALA A 149 -2.07 -22.81 15.93
CA ALA A 149 -1.83 -23.83 16.97
C ALA A 149 -0.54 -23.60 17.78
N SER A 150 0.42 -22.85 17.24
CA SER A 150 1.64 -22.42 17.94
C SER A 150 2.28 -21.22 17.25
N THR A 151 3.16 -20.50 17.97
CA THR A 151 3.96 -19.38 17.44
C THR A 151 4.72 -19.75 16.17
N ARG A 152 5.31 -20.95 16.13
CA ARG A 152 6.06 -21.45 14.97
C ARG A 152 5.15 -21.65 13.76
N VAL A 153 3.96 -22.22 13.97
CA VAL A 153 2.97 -22.41 12.89
C VAL A 153 2.50 -21.05 12.38
N GLY A 154 2.17 -20.11 13.27
CA GLY A 154 1.76 -18.76 12.91
C GLY A 154 2.82 -18.02 12.08
N PHE A 155 4.09 -18.10 12.50
CA PHE A 155 5.21 -17.50 11.76
C PHE A 155 5.34 -18.08 10.34
N TRP A 156 5.43 -19.40 10.20
CA TRP A 156 5.62 -20.02 8.89
C TRP A 156 4.40 -19.87 7.98
N ALA A 157 3.19 -19.98 8.53
CA ALA A 157 1.96 -19.75 7.77
C ALA A 157 1.90 -18.31 7.24
N GLY A 158 2.19 -17.32 8.09
CA GLY A 158 2.24 -15.92 7.69
C GLY A 158 3.33 -15.64 6.65
N LEU A 159 4.55 -16.16 6.88
CA LEU A 159 5.67 -15.98 5.96
C LEU A 159 5.40 -16.60 4.58
N ILE A 160 4.88 -17.84 4.54
CA ILE A 160 4.55 -18.52 3.28
C ILE A 160 3.40 -17.80 2.57
N ALA A 161 2.32 -17.46 3.29
CA ALA A 161 1.18 -16.76 2.72
C ALA A 161 1.62 -15.41 2.13
N PHE A 162 2.46 -14.67 2.84
CA PHE A 162 2.91 -13.36 2.39
C PHE A 162 3.92 -13.45 1.24
N LEU A 163 4.95 -14.30 1.36
CA LEU A 163 6.01 -14.39 0.35
C LEU A 163 5.53 -15.11 -0.90
N VAL A 164 4.90 -16.28 -0.76
CA VAL A 164 4.46 -17.09 -1.89
C VAL A 164 3.15 -16.56 -2.45
N GLY A 165 2.16 -16.24 -1.60
CA GLY A 165 0.87 -15.74 -2.04
C GLY A 165 0.97 -14.37 -2.73
N ASN A 166 1.53 -13.35 -2.06
CA ASN A 166 1.66 -12.04 -2.69
C ASN A 166 2.68 -12.06 -3.84
N GLY A 167 3.79 -12.80 -3.68
CA GLY A 167 4.78 -12.96 -4.75
C GLY A 167 4.16 -13.55 -6.02
N PHE A 168 3.27 -14.54 -5.88
CA PHE A 168 2.52 -15.11 -7.00
C PHE A 168 1.61 -14.08 -7.67
N LEU A 169 0.87 -13.28 -6.90
CA LEU A 169 -0.01 -12.25 -7.45
C LEU A 169 0.79 -11.16 -8.20
N PHE A 170 1.93 -10.72 -7.65
CA PHE A 170 2.83 -9.80 -8.34
C PHE A 170 3.40 -10.40 -9.63
N LEU A 171 3.81 -11.67 -9.60
CA LEU A 171 4.31 -12.35 -10.79
C LEU A 171 3.23 -12.42 -11.87
N SER A 172 2.00 -12.78 -11.50
CA SER A 172 0.86 -12.83 -12.42
C SER A 172 0.60 -11.47 -13.05
N GLY A 173 0.54 -10.40 -12.25
CA GLY A 173 0.36 -9.03 -12.76
C GLY A 173 1.52 -8.55 -13.62
N ALA A 174 2.77 -8.86 -13.25
CA ALA A 174 3.96 -8.47 -14.00
C ALA A 174 4.03 -9.16 -15.37
N VAL A 175 3.75 -10.48 -15.43
CA VAL A 175 3.70 -11.22 -16.69
C VAL A 175 2.55 -10.73 -17.56
N GLY A 176 1.35 -10.58 -16.99
CA GLY A 176 0.19 -10.09 -17.72
C GLY A 176 0.39 -8.69 -18.28
N GLY A 177 0.89 -7.75 -17.46
CA GLY A 177 1.16 -6.37 -17.87
C GLY A 177 2.34 -6.22 -18.84
N ALA A 178 3.25 -7.19 -18.92
CA ALA A 178 4.33 -7.19 -19.90
C ALA A 178 3.88 -7.68 -21.29
N VAL A 179 2.84 -8.52 -21.35
CA VAL A 179 2.38 -9.17 -22.59
C VAL A 179 1.16 -8.47 -23.18
N TYR A 180 0.24 -7.99 -22.34
CA TYR A 180 -1.01 -7.37 -22.79
C TYR A 180 -1.02 -5.87 -22.48
N ASP A 181 -1.34 -5.08 -23.51
CA ASP A 181 -1.52 -3.64 -23.39
C ASP A 181 -2.94 -3.31 -22.90
N VAL A 182 -3.15 -3.48 -21.60
CA VAL A 182 -4.43 -3.24 -20.91
C VAL A 182 -4.32 -2.07 -19.93
N THR A 183 -5.45 -1.45 -19.60
CA THR A 183 -5.51 -0.33 -18.65
C THR A 183 -6.54 -0.64 -17.56
N PRO A 184 -6.14 -0.74 -16.27
CA PRO A 184 -4.78 -0.60 -15.74
C PRO A 184 -3.84 -1.75 -16.13
N ALA A 185 -2.56 -1.44 -16.34
CA ALA A 185 -1.56 -2.45 -16.71
C ALA A 185 -1.33 -3.45 -15.56
N GLY A 186 -1.28 -4.74 -15.89
CA GLY A 186 -1.08 -5.81 -14.92
C GLY A 186 -2.28 -6.11 -14.02
N ASP A 187 -3.44 -5.50 -14.28
CA ASP A 187 -4.69 -5.90 -13.65
C ASP A 187 -5.13 -7.28 -14.15
N LEU A 188 -5.34 -8.22 -13.21
CA LEU A 188 -5.65 -9.60 -13.54
C LEU A 188 -6.98 -9.75 -14.30
N TYR A 189 -7.98 -8.93 -13.97
CA TYR A 189 -9.27 -8.98 -14.66
C TYR A 189 -9.13 -8.51 -16.10
N GLU A 190 -8.48 -7.37 -16.32
CA GLU A 190 -8.27 -6.83 -17.67
C GLU A 190 -7.41 -7.76 -18.54
N VAL A 191 -6.37 -8.36 -17.96
CA VAL A 191 -5.55 -9.38 -18.64
C VAL A 191 -6.40 -10.59 -19.03
N LEU A 192 -7.20 -11.13 -18.11
CA LEU A 192 -8.08 -12.26 -18.42
C LEU A 192 -9.16 -11.91 -19.46
N ALA A 193 -9.65 -10.67 -19.45
CA ALA A 193 -10.58 -10.18 -20.46
C ALA A 193 -9.93 -10.15 -21.85
N ALA A 194 -8.70 -9.64 -21.95
CA ALA A 194 -7.90 -9.68 -23.18
C ALA A 194 -7.62 -11.12 -23.66
N GLN A 195 -7.48 -12.06 -22.73
CA GLN A 195 -7.35 -13.50 -23.00
C GLN A 195 -8.67 -14.20 -23.38
N GLY A 196 -9.79 -13.48 -23.44
CA GLY A 196 -11.11 -14.03 -23.75
C GLY A 196 -11.82 -14.73 -22.58
N LEU A 197 -11.31 -14.56 -21.35
CA LEU A 197 -11.77 -15.19 -20.12
C LEU A 197 -12.45 -14.20 -19.15
N ALA A 198 -13.06 -13.13 -19.66
CA ALA A 198 -13.65 -12.06 -18.84
C ALA A 198 -14.62 -12.55 -17.74
N ALA A 199 -15.43 -13.57 -18.02
CA ALA A 199 -16.35 -14.14 -17.02
C ALA A 199 -15.60 -14.83 -15.87
N ILE A 200 -14.51 -15.54 -16.17
CA ILE A 200 -13.66 -16.17 -15.15
C ILE A 200 -12.91 -15.09 -14.37
N GLY A 201 -12.40 -14.07 -15.05
CA GLY A 201 -11.77 -12.91 -14.44
C GLY A 201 -12.71 -12.20 -13.47
N LEU A 202 -13.98 -12.02 -13.82
CA LEU A 202 -14.97 -11.38 -12.95
C LEU A 202 -15.22 -12.20 -11.68
N ILE A 203 -15.34 -13.53 -11.81
CA ILE A 203 -15.49 -14.42 -10.64
C ILE A 203 -14.25 -14.33 -9.74
N ALA A 204 -13.05 -14.37 -10.32
CA ALA A 204 -11.81 -14.23 -9.58
C ALA A 204 -11.72 -12.86 -8.87
N LEU A 205 -12.08 -11.78 -9.56
CA LEU A 205 -12.10 -10.43 -9.00
C LEU A 205 -13.06 -10.35 -7.79
N ILE A 206 -14.28 -10.87 -7.94
CA ILE A 206 -15.26 -10.91 -6.85
C ILE A 206 -14.71 -11.68 -5.65
N LEU A 207 -14.17 -12.89 -5.86
CA LEU A 207 -13.62 -13.71 -4.79
C LEU A 207 -12.43 -13.04 -4.08
N ASN A 208 -11.55 -12.37 -4.83
CA ASN A 208 -10.40 -11.64 -4.30
C ASN A 208 -10.81 -10.43 -3.44
N ILE A 209 -11.76 -9.63 -3.93
CA ILE A 209 -12.29 -8.49 -3.19
C ILE A 209 -13.05 -8.97 -1.95
N TRP A 210 -13.77 -10.09 -2.05
CA TRP A 210 -14.54 -10.64 -0.94
C TRP A 210 -13.66 -11.03 0.24
N THR A 211 -12.65 -11.86 0.01
CA THR A 211 -11.74 -12.31 1.09
C THR A 211 -11.01 -11.14 1.74
N THR A 212 -10.62 -10.12 0.97
CA THR A 212 -9.92 -8.94 1.49
C THR A 212 -10.84 -8.06 2.34
N ASN A 213 -12.06 -7.79 1.86
CA ASN A 213 -13.05 -6.98 2.57
C ASN A 213 -13.46 -7.63 3.89
N ASP A 214 -13.66 -8.95 3.90
CA ASP A 214 -13.99 -9.71 5.12
C ASP A 214 -12.89 -9.55 6.18
N ASN A 215 -11.63 -9.70 5.77
CA ASN A 215 -10.46 -9.53 6.65
C ASN A 215 -10.36 -8.11 7.21
N ALA A 216 -10.59 -7.09 6.38
CA ALA A 216 -10.56 -5.69 6.81
C ALA A 216 -11.70 -5.37 7.80
N ALA A 217 -12.93 -5.83 7.51
CA ALA A 217 -14.08 -5.65 8.38
C ALA A 217 -13.87 -6.34 9.74
N TYR A 218 -13.31 -7.54 9.74
CA TYR A 218 -12.96 -8.26 10.95
C TYR A 218 -11.91 -7.52 11.79
N ALA A 219 -10.82 -7.05 11.18
CA ALA A 219 -9.77 -6.32 11.88
C ALA A 219 -10.30 -5.01 12.47
N PHE A 220 -11.13 -4.27 11.73
CA PHE A 220 -11.82 -3.08 12.24
C PHE A 220 -12.73 -3.41 13.42
N GLY A 221 -13.48 -4.52 13.32
CA GLY A 221 -14.36 -5.00 14.38
C GLY A 221 -13.62 -5.32 15.68
N VAL A 222 -12.48 -6.00 15.58
CA VAL A 222 -11.62 -6.33 16.73
C VAL A 222 -11.03 -5.06 17.33
N ALA A 223 -10.48 -4.17 16.50
CA ALA A 223 -9.93 -2.90 16.98
C ALA A 223 -10.99 -2.05 17.70
N GLY A 224 -12.22 -1.98 17.17
CA GLY A 224 -13.32 -1.29 17.81
C GLY A 224 -13.75 -1.92 19.14
N SER A 225 -13.86 -3.24 19.23
CA SER A 225 -14.21 -3.90 20.50
C SER A 225 -13.16 -3.64 21.58
N GLU A 226 -11.88 -3.68 21.25
CA GLU A 226 -10.80 -3.43 22.22
C GLU A 226 -10.77 -1.95 22.63
N ALA A 227 -10.87 -1.01 21.67
CA ALA A 227 -10.81 0.42 21.95
C ALA A 227 -11.94 0.92 22.85
N PHE A 228 -13.12 0.30 22.76
CA PHE A 228 -14.28 0.65 23.59
C PHE A 228 -14.55 -0.36 24.72
N THR A 229 -13.62 -1.29 24.97
CA THR A 229 -13.74 -2.34 26.01
C THR A 229 -15.09 -3.06 25.97
N PHE A 230 -15.51 -3.45 24.77
CA PHE A 230 -16.82 -4.03 24.52
C PHE A 230 -16.68 -5.49 24.07
N ASP A 231 -17.28 -6.43 24.79
CA ASP A 231 -17.09 -7.88 24.60
C ASP A 231 -17.50 -8.41 23.20
N ARG A 232 -18.23 -7.63 22.41
CA ARG A 232 -18.76 -8.04 21.11
C ARG A 232 -18.14 -7.20 19.99
N LYS A 233 -17.41 -7.86 19.10
CA LYS A 233 -16.89 -7.26 17.84
C LYS A 233 -17.98 -6.95 16.79
N ARG A 234 -19.10 -7.68 16.80
CA ARG A 234 -20.15 -7.61 15.75
C ARG A 234 -20.72 -6.20 15.51
N PRO A 235 -21.06 -5.39 16.53
CA PRO A 235 -21.54 -4.03 16.30
C PRO A 235 -20.53 -3.15 15.57
N PHE A 236 -19.23 -3.29 15.85
CA PHE A 236 -18.17 -2.52 15.20
C PHE A 236 -17.96 -2.97 13.76
N ILE A 237 -18.08 -4.27 13.47
CA ILE A 237 -18.08 -4.79 12.09
C ILE A 237 -19.21 -4.13 11.30
N LEU A 238 -20.44 -4.15 11.83
CA LEU A 238 -21.60 -3.55 11.16
C LEU A 238 -21.47 -2.03 10.98
N ALA A 239 -21.00 -1.32 12.01
CA ALA A 239 -20.79 0.12 11.93
C ALA A 239 -19.70 0.49 10.93
N GLY A 240 -18.55 -0.19 10.98
CA GLY A 240 -17.44 0.02 10.06
C GLY A 240 -17.81 -0.31 8.61
N GLY A 241 -18.50 -1.43 8.39
CA GLY A 241 -19.04 -1.79 7.08
C GLY A 241 -20.04 -0.76 6.55
N GLY A 242 -20.95 -0.27 7.41
CA GLY A 242 -21.88 0.80 7.07
C GLY A 242 -21.17 2.09 6.64
N ILE A 243 -20.13 2.51 7.39
CA ILE A 243 -19.30 3.66 7.02
C ILE A 243 -18.62 3.43 5.67
N GLY A 244 -18.07 2.23 5.44
CA GLY A 244 -17.45 1.86 4.17
C GLY A 244 -18.41 1.94 2.99
N ILE A 245 -19.65 1.44 3.14
CA ILE A 245 -20.70 1.54 2.12
C ILE A 245 -21.03 3.01 1.83
N VAL A 246 -21.19 3.84 2.86
CA VAL A 246 -21.47 5.28 2.68
C VAL A 246 -20.32 5.98 1.95
N LEU A 247 -19.07 5.69 2.32
CA LEU A 247 -17.90 6.25 1.64
C LEU A 247 -17.84 5.82 0.17
N ALA A 248 -18.16 4.56 -0.13
CA ALA A 248 -18.25 4.06 -1.51
C ALA A 248 -19.35 4.79 -2.30
N LEU A 249 -20.52 5.04 -1.69
CA LEU A 249 -21.63 5.76 -2.32
C LEU A 249 -21.30 7.23 -2.62
N VAL A 250 -20.41 7.86 -1.83
CA VAL A 250 -20.00 9.26 -2.01
C VAL A 250 -18.85 9.39 -3.04
N GLY A 251 -18.32 8.28 -3.57
CA GLY A 251 -17.26 8.30 -4.58
C GLY A 251 -15.85 8.47 -3.98
N ALA A 252 -15.63 7.93 -2.78
CA ALA A 252 -14.32 7.94 -2.13
C ALA A 252 -13.25 7.10 -2.85
N ASP A 253 -13.62 6.34 -3.90
CA ASP A 253 -12.70 5.61 -4.77
C ASP A 253 -11.67 6.53 -5.42
N SER A 254 -12.08 7.76 -5.79
CA SER A 254 -11.19 8.79 -6.32
C SER A 254 -10.08 9.22 -5.34
N LEU A 255 -10.29 9.01 -4.04
CA LEU A 255 -9.33 9.34 -2.97
C LEU A 255 -8.47 8.14 -2.55
N LEU A 256 -8.71 6.95 -3.11
CA LEU A 256 -8.08 5.71 -2.68
C LEU A 256 -6.55 5.75 -2.86
N ILE A 257 -6.05 6.12 -4.04
CA ILE A 257 -4.60 6.19 -4.31
C ILE A 257 -3.90 7.22 -3.40
N PRO A 258 -4.38 8.48 -3.31
CA PRO A 258 -3.89 9.44 -2.32
C PRO A 258 -3.87 8.89 -0.88
N TRP A 259 -4.95 8.22 -0.47
CA TRP A 259 -5.09 7.66 0.86
C TRP A 259 -4.07 6.54 1.11
N LEU A 260 -3.91 5.60 0.18
CA LEU A 260 -2.92 4.52 0.28
C LEU A 260 -1.48 5.06 0.35
N SER A 261 -1.17 6.10 -0.42
CA SER A 261 0.13 6.78 -0.34
C SER A 261 0.39 7.39 1.04
N THR A 262 -0.65 7.92 1.68
CA THR A 262 -0.60 8.47 3.03
C THR A 262 -0.35 7.36 4.05
N LEU A 263 -1.14 6.29 3.99
CA LEU A 263 -1.00 5.14 4.88
C LEU A 263 0.40 4.50 4.78
N GLY A 264 0.95 4.44 3.56
CA GLY A 264 2.31 3.98 3.32
C GLY A 264 3.40 4.80 4.02
N GLN A 265 3.11 6.01 4.51
CA GLN A 265 4.05 6.85 5.27
C GLN A 265 3.87 6.68 6.78
N TYR A 266 2.61 6.58 7.25
CA TYR A 266 2.29 6.60 8.67
C TYR A 266 2.20 5.23 9.34
N ILE A 267 1.97 4.15 8.58
CA ILE A 267 1.90 2.80 9.13
C ILE A 267 3.30 2.19 9.37
N PRO A 268 4.27 2.25 8.43
CA PRO A 268 5.57 1.60 8.64
C PRO A 268 6.33 1.99 9.91
N PRO A 269 6.31 3.26 10.37
CA PRO A 269 6.90 3.62 11.66
C PRO A 269 6.35 2.81 12.84
N LEU A 270 5.05 2.46 12.85
CA LEU A 270 4.47 1.59 13.89
C LEU A 270 5.11 0.19 13.85
N GLY A 271 5.27 -0.37 12.66
CA GLY A 271 5.97 -1.63 12.47
C GLY A 271 7.41 -1.58 13.01
N GLY A 272 8.12 -0.47 12.77
CA GLY A 272 9.47 -0.25 13.28
C GLY A 272 9.55 -0.30 14.81
N VAL A 273 8.61 0.35 15.50
CA VAL A 273 8.50 0.29 16.97
C VAL A 273 8.23 -1.13 17.45
N ILE A 274 7.23 -1.81 16.87
CA ILE A 274 6.84 -3.18 17.27
C ILE A 274 8.01 -4.16 17.09
N ILE A 275 8.72 -4.07 15.96
CA ILE A 275 9.86 -4.94 15.66
C ILE A 275 11.02 -4.66 16.64
N ALA A 276 11.33 -3.40 16.91
CA ALA A 276 12.36 -3.02 17.89
C ALA A 276 12.02 -3.52 19.29
N ASP A 277 10.75 -3.40 19.67
CA ASP A 277 10.27 -3.87 20.97
C ASP A 277 10.45 -5.37 21.11
N PHE A 278 9.93 -6.14 20.15
CA PHE A 278 9.98 -7.60 20.19
C PHE A 278 11.41 -8.15 20.11
N LEU A 279 12.23 -7.66 19.16
CA LEU A 279 13.56 -8.22 18.92
C LEU A 279 14.61 -7.73 19.91
N LEU A 280 14.53 -6.48 20.37
CA LEU A 280 15.61 -5.87 21.16
C LEU A 280 15.22 -5.55 22.59
N CYS A 281 13.97 -5.17 22.86
CA CYS A 281 13.53 -4.91 24.24
C CYS A 281 13.22 -6.23 24.95
N TRP A 282 12.38 -7.07 24.32
CA TRP A 282 12.01 -8.40 24.81
C TRP A 282 12.97 -9.50 24.39
N ARG A 283 13.84 -9.27 23.39
CA ARG A 283 14.82 -10.26 22.90
C ARG A 283 14.18 -11.59 22.46
N MET A 284 12.99 -11.53 21.87
CA MET A 284 12.16 -12.67 21.49
C MET A 284 11.68 -13.54 22.67
N ASP A 285 11.79 -13.04 23.89
CA ASP A 285 11.47 -13.76 25.13
C ASP A 285 10.35 -13.00 25.86
N VAL A 286 9.15 -13.13 25.33
CA VAL A 286 7.97 -12.35 25.75
C VAL A 286 7.30 -13.04 26.94
N PRO A 287 7.16 -12.36 28.09
CA PRO A 287 6.44 -12.91 29.24
C PRO A 287 4.95 -13.07 28.95
N ARG A 288 4.28 -13.94 29.72
CA ARG A 288 2.82 -14.05 29.66
C ARG A 288 2.20 -12.72 30.05
N MET A 289 1.11 -12.35 29.38
CA MET A 289 0.43 -11.07 29.59
C MET A 289 -0.08 -10.87 31.01
N GLU A 290 -0.32 -11.96 31.75
CA GLU A 290 -0.74 -11.94 33.16
C GLU A 290 0.37 -11.55 34.13
N ASP A 291 1.64 -11.73 33.74
CA ASP A 291 2.81 -11.45 34.55
C ASP A 291 3.41 -10.05 34.28
N VAL A 292 2.71 -9.21 33.51
CA VAL A 292 3.16 -7.88 33.08
C VAL A 292 2.19 -6.80 33.57
N GLU A 293 2.68 -5.89 34.41
CA GLU A 293 1.98 -4.65 34.70
C GLU A 293 2.25 -3.64 33.59
N PHE A 294 1.23 -3.45 32.74
CA PHE A 294 1.33 -2.51 31.63
C PHE A 294 1.31 -1.06 32.12
N THR A 295 2.35 -0.29 31.79
CA THR A 295 2.28 1.17 31.91
C THR A 295 1.16 1.71 31.01
N GLY A 296 0.37 2.65 31.53
CA GLY A 296 -0.77 3.20 30.79
C GLY A 296 -0.38 3.93 29.51
N VAL A 297 0.76 4.62 29.51
CA VAL A 297 1.30 5.29 28.31
C VAL A 297 2.82 5.13 28.27
N ARG A 298 3.30 4.45 27.23
CA ARG A 298 4.73 4.26 26.99
C ARG A 298 5.27 5.32 26.03
N TRP A 299 5.71 6.45 26.60
CA TRP A 299 6.14 7.64 25.85
C TRP A 299 7.29 7.39 24.88
N ILE A 300 8.17 6.43 25.17
CA ILE A 300 9.28 6.06 24.28
C ILE A 300 8.76 5.55 22.93
N ALA A 301 7.76 4.66 22.95
CA ALA A 301 7.13 4.14 21.74
C ALA A 301 6.44 5.24 20.93
N ILE A 302 5.73 6.15 21.61
CA ILE A 302 5.05 7.29 20.98
C ILE A 302 6.07 8.23 20.31
N LEU A 303 7.15 8.57 21.02
CA LEU A 303 8.19 9.46 20.50
C LEU A 303 8.89 8.82 19.29
N ALA A 304 9.24 7.53 19.38
CA ALA A 304 9.84 6.79 18.28
C ALA A 304 8.93 6.76 17.05
N TYR A 305 7.63 6.53 17.24
CA TYR A 305 6.64 6.59 16.17
C TYR A 305 6.57 7.98 15.53
N VAL A 306 6.45 9.04 16.32
CA VAL A 306 6.36 10.42 15.82
C VAL A 306 7.61 10.80 15.05
N VAL A 307 8.80 10.46 15.54
CA VAL A 307 10.07 10.71 14.84
C VAL A 307 10.11 9.93 13.53
N GLY A 308 9.71 8.66 13.52
CA GLY A 308 9.62 7.87 12.29
C GLY A 308 8.65 8.45 11.27
N ALA A 309 7.48 8.92 11.69
CA ALA A 309 6.51 9.59 10.83
C ALA A 309 7.06 10.90 10.24
N ILE A 310 7.75 11.71 11.05
CA ILE A 310 8.42 12.94 10.57
C ILE A 310 9.48 12.58 9.52
N VAL A 311 10.31 11.57 9.75
CA VAL A 311 11.31 11.12 8.78
C VAL A 311 10.65 10.63 7.48
N ALA A 312 9.52 9.91 7.57
CA ALA A 312 8.76 9.49 6.40
C ALA A 312 8.23 10.71 5.61
N ILE A 313 7.62 11.69 6.29
CA ILE A 313 7.12 12.95 5.68
C ILE A 313 8.25 13.71 4.98
N LEU A 314 9.39 13.88 5.66
CA LEU A 314 10.56 14.60 5.12
C LEU A 314 11.27 13.84 4.00
N THR A 315 11.03 12.53 3.87
CA THR A 315 11.48 11.72 2.73
C THR A 315 10.47 11.79 1.58
N ALA A 316 9.17 11.76 1.88
CA ALA A 316 8.09 11.79 0.90
C ALA A 316 7.90 13.17 0.25
N GLY A 317 8.31 14.25 0.96
CA GLY A 317 8.08 15.62 0.51
C GLY A 317 6.61 16.06 0.59
N GLN A 318 5.79 15.36 1.37
CA GLN A 318 4.38 15.67 1.56
C GLN A 318 3.93 15.23 2.95
N PHE A 319 3.01 15.97 3.54
CA PHE A 319 2.38 15.63 4.82
C PHE A 319 1.16 14.74 4.59
N ILE A 320 0.31 15.17 3.67
CA ILE A 320 -0.87 14.46 3.15
C ILE A 320 -0.97 14.80 1.66
N PRO A 321 -1.79 14.09 0.87
CA PRO A 321 -1.92 14.35 -0.54
C PRO A 321 -2.37 15.79 -0.78
N GLY A 322 -1.61 16.51 -1.62
CA GLY A 322 -1.85 17.93 -1.90
C GLY A 322 -1.21 18.92 -0.91
N VAL A 323 -0.62 18.46 0.20
CA VAL A 323 0.09 19.31 1.16
C VAL A 323 1.58 18.95 1.15
N ALA A 324 2.38 19.79 0.51
CA ALA A 324 3.83 19.59 0.40
C ALA A 324 4.55 19.76 1.75
N ALA A 325 5.64 19.03 1.91
CA ALA A 325 6.59 19.15 3.02
C ALA A 325 8.02 19.25 2.45
N PRO A 326 8.98 19.82 3.20
CA PRO A 326 10.37 19.86 2.76
C PRO A 326 10.90 18.44 2.53
N GLN A 327 11.37 18.14 1.32
CA GLN A 327 12.02 16.87 1.00
C GLN A 327 13.52 16.97 1.32
N VAL A 328 13.88 16.73 2.58
CA VAL A 328 15.23 16.95 3.10
C VAL A 328 16.03 15.65 3.24
N VAL A 329 15.32 14.52 3.32
CA VAL A 329 15.94 13.19 3.49
C VAL A 329 16.04 12.52 2.12
N PRO A 330 17.24 12.14 1.65
CA PRO A 330 17.40 11.41 0.40
C PRO A 330 16.68 10.06 0.46
N GLY A 331 16.03 9.65 -0.63
CA GLY A 331 15.22 8.43 -0.66
C GLY A 331 15.77 7.34 -1.59
N PRO A 332 16.88 6.65 -1.27
CA PRO A 332 17.24 5.41 -1.97
C PRO A 332 16.35 4.23 -1.53
N ALA A 333 15.60 4.35 -0.42
CA ALA A 333 14.80 3.28 0.16
C ALA A 333 13.29 3.58 0.26
N GLY A 334 12.88 4.83 -0.02
CA GLY A 334 11.50 5.26 0.13
C GLY A 334 11.13 5.83 1.50
N ALA A 335 10.04 6.60 1.53
CA ALA A 335 9.52 7.19 2.76
C ALA A 335 9.12 6.14 3.80
N SER A 336 8.54 5.03 3.35
CA SER A 336 8.09 3.93 4.21
C SER A 336 9.25 3.29 4.97
N LEU A 337 10.33 2.93 4.27
CA LEU A 337 11.47 2.26 4.90
C LEU A 337 12.25 3.21 5.81
N ASN A 338 12.47 4.45 5.36
CA ASN A 338 13.15 5.46 6.17
C ASN A 338 12.41 5.72 7.49
N GLY A 339 11.09 5.86 7.45
CA GLY A 339 10.28 6.06 8.66
C GLY A 339 10.29 4.85 9.58
N LEU A 340 10.20 3.63 9.03
CA LEU A 340 10.30 2.39 9.78
C LEU A 340 11.66 2.26 10.48
N THR A 341 12.76 2.47 9.75
CA THR A 341 14.12 2.37 10.30
C THR A 341 14.38 3.45 11.35
N ALA A 342 13.92 4.68 11.12
CA ALA A 342 14.04 5.75 12.10
C ALA A 342 13.29 5.42 13.41
N ALA A 343 12.04 4.96 13.31
CA ALA A 343 11.28 4.53 14.48
C ALA A 343 11.96 3.37 15.22
N PHE A 344 12.44 2.36 14.49
CA PHE A 344 13.17 1.22 15.06
C PHE A 344 14.41 1.65 15.86
N VAL A 345 15.25 2.51 15.27
CA VAL A 345 16.48 2.98 15.90
C VAL A 345 16.18 3.85 17.11
N VAL A 346 15.25 4.80 16.99
CA VAL A 346 14.88 5.72 18.08
C VAL A 346 14.30 4.94 19.26
N HIS A 347 13.39 4.00 19.01
CA HIS A 347 12.81 3.15 20.06
C HIS A 347 13.90 2.36 20.78
N THR A 348 14.81 1.73 20.04
CA THR A 348 15.92 0.96 20.60
C THR A 348 16.81 1.82 21.49
N VAL A 349 17.27 2.97 20.98
CA VAL A 349 18.17 3.87 21.72
C VAL A 349 17.49 4.43 22.96
N ALA A 350 16.22 4.81 22.86
CA ALA A 350 15.47 5.37 23.98
C ALA A 350 15.15 4.30 25.04
N TYR A 351 14.86 3.06 24.65
CA TYR A 351 14.66 1.95 25.58
C TYR A 351 15.91 1.70 26.43
N TYR A 352 17.05 1.43 25.79
CA TYR A 352 18.33 1.16 26.46
C TYR A 352 18.91 2.40 27.19
N GLY A 353 18.55 3.60 26.73
CA GLY A 353 19.02 4.86 27.29
C GLY A 353 18.20 5.37 28.47
N LEU A 354 16.89 5.11 28.50
CA LEU A 354 15.94 5.74 29.43
C LEU A 354 15.09 4.70 30.19
N GLU A 355 14.46 3.75 29.50
CA GLU A 355 13.54 2.78 30.11
C GLU A 355 14.29 1.76 30.98
N GLU A 356 15.29 1.08 30.41
CA GLU A 356 16.08 0.05 31.12
C GLU A 356 16.87 0.64 32.30
N ARG A 357 17.15 1.94 32.26
CA ARG A 357 17.83 2.67 33.34
C ARG A 357 16.88 3.20 34.41
N GLY A 358 15.57 2.97 34.29
CA GLY A 358 14.54 3.44 35.21
C GLY A 358 14.31 4.96 35.19
N LEU A 359 14.76 5.67 34.15
CA LEU A 359 14.56 7.11 34.01
C LEU A 359 13.18 7.46 33.46
N LEU A 360 12.56 6.53 32.74
CA LEU A 360 11.17 6.62 32.27
C LEU A 360 10.40 5.37 32.67
N PRO A 361 9.08 5.49 32.95
CA PRO A 361 8.25 4.36 33.30
C PRO A 361 8.13 3.40 32.10
N GLY A 362 8.48 2.13 32.33
CA GLY A 362 8.32 1.02 31.41
C GLY A 362 7.27 0.02 31.89
N HIS A 363 7.22 -1.14 31.22
CA HIS A 363 6.45 -2.29 31.72
C HIS A 363 7.16 -2.88 32.94
N ASP A 364 6.40 -3.20 33.99
CA ASP A 364 6.93 -3.99 35.10
C ASP A 364 6.61 -5.47 34.86
N VAL A 365 7.59 -6.34 35.11
CA VAL A 365 7.48 -7.77 34.83
C VAL A 365 7.77 -8.52 36.12
N GLU A 366 6.83 -9.34 36.56
CA GLU A 366 6.95 -10.06 37.82
C GLU A 366 8.23 -10.93 37.86
N THR A 367 8.91 -10.93 39.01
CA THR A 367 10.13 -11.72 39.22
C THR A 367 9.79 -13.21 39.29
N GLY A 368 9.79 -13.88 38.15
CA GLY A 368 9.37 -15.28 38.00
C GLY A 368 8.42 -15.54 36.83
N ALA A 369 8.08 -14.50 36.06
CA ALA A 369 7.20 -14.59 34.90
C ALA A 369 7.55 -15.76 33.97
N GLU A 370 6.55 -16.56 33.63
CA GLU A 370 6.71 -17.56 32.59
C GLU A 370 6.84 -16.85 31.24
N ARG A 371 7.73 -17.36 30.37
CA ARG A 371 8.02 -16.75 29.08
C ARG A 371 7.75 -17.73 27.93
N LEU A 372 7.30 -17.18 26.81
CA LEU A 372 6.78 -17.93 25.65
C LEU A 372 7.84 -18.37 24.65
#